data_AF-A0A5N9GVW5-F1
#
_entry.id   AF-A0A5N9GVW5-F1
#
_cell.length_a   1.000
_cell.length_b   1.000
_cell.length_c   1.000
_cell.angle_alpha   90.00
_cell.angle_beta   90.00
_cell.angle_gamma   90.00
#
_symmetry.space_group_name_H-M   'P 1'
#
loop_
_entity.id
_entity.type
_entity.pdbx_description
1 polymer ?
#
loop_
_entity_poly.entity_id
_entity_poly.type
_entity_poly.pdbx_seq_one_letter_code
_entity_poly.pdbx_strand_id
1 'polypeptide(L)'
;MRYIKRGGFDIHKPEHLALAESWATSPSLDELSTLSEAEAEKVIKHPEALEHFRRGLTLYQDGKTDEAMTAWREGVAIEPDNFNIRKQIWAVEHPDKFYDDKVDYAWQREQMEKGQ
;
A
#
# COMPACT_ATOMS: atom_id res chain seq x y z
N MET A 1 -2.87 -29.22 12.49
CA MET A 1 -2.18 -27.93 12.27
C MET A 1 -2.63 -27.39 10.91
N ARG A 2 -3.35 -26.25 10.87
CA ARG A 2 -3.84 -25.65 9.62
C ARG A 2 -2.77 -24.73 9.05
N TYR A 3 -2.21 -25.12 7.91
CA TYR A 3 -1.41 -24.23 7.09
C TYR A 3 -2.32 -23.18 6.46
N ILE A 4 -2.30 -21.96 6.97
CA ILE A 4 -2.85 -20.81 6.27
C ILE A 4 -1.72 -20.32 5.35
N LYS A 5 -1.72 -20.78 4.10
CA LYS A 5 -0.92 -20.16 3.03
C LYS A 5 -1.43 -18.73 2.85
N ARG A 6 -0.86 -17.78 3.57
CA ARG A 6 -0.90 -16.36 3.17
C ARG A 6 -0.08 -16.28 1.89
N GLY A 7 -0.73 -15.93 0.79
CA GLY A 7 -0.13 -15.85 -0.54
C GLY A 7 1.11 -14.95 -0.51
N GLY A 8 2.28 -15.58 -0.50
CA GLY A 8 3.56 -14.90 -0.54
C GLY A 8 3.73 -14.27 -1.90
N PHE A 9 3.72 -12.93 -1.92
CA PHE A 9 4.15 -12.14 -3.04
C PHE A 9 5.71 -12.20 -3.03
N ASP A 10 6.30 -12.96 -3.96
CA ASP A 10 7.76 -13.13 -4.13
C ASP A 10 8.33 -12.18 -5.19
N ILE A 11 9.10 -11.16 -4.76
CA ILE A 11 9.67 -10.11 -5.61
C ILE A 11 10.56 -10.62 -6.77
N HIS A 12 10.96 -11.89 -6.75
CA HIS A 12 11.74 -12.51 -7.81
C HIS A 12 10.89 -13.07 -8.95
N LYS A 13 9.56 -13.05 -8.82
CA LYS A 13 8.68 -13.39 -9.93
C LYS A 13 8.50 -12.19 -10.86
N PRO A 14 8.48 -12.40 -12.18
CA PRO A 14 8.36 -11.33 -13.17
C PRO A 14 7.08 -10.48 -13.03
N GLU A 15 6.04 -11.04 -12.43
CA GLU A 15 4.79 -10.33 -12.05
C GLU A 15 5.03 -9.16 -11.05
N HIS A 16 6.12 -9.18 -10.28
CA HIS A 16 6.49 -8.16 -9.28
C HIS A 16 7.39 -7.09 -9.87
N LEU A 17 8.14 -7.43 -10.92
CA LEU A 17 8.98 -6.50 -11.65
C LEU A 17 8.10 -5.46 -12.37
N ALA A 18 7.04 -5.92 -13.02
CA ALA A 18 6.00 -5.06 -13.60
C ALA A 18 5.31 -4.20 -12.53
N LEU A 19 5.12 -4.75 -11.32
CA LEU A 19 4.60 -3.99 -10.19
C LEU A 19 5.58 -2.88 -9.79
N ALA A 20 6.86 -3.21 -9.60
CA ALA A 20 7.90 -2.24 -9.22
C ALA A 20 8.09 -1.13 -10.27
N GLU A 21 7.98 -1.44 -11.57
CA GLU A 21 8.05 -0.45 -12.65
C GLU A 21 6.78 0.42 -12.71
N SER A 22 5.59 -0.19 -12.64
CA SER A 22 4.32 0.55 -12.57
C SER A 22 4.30 1.55 -11.42
N TRP A 23 4.95 1.18 -10.32
CA TRP A 23 4.96 1.93 -9.07
C TRP A 23 5.76 3.21 -9.08
N ALA A 24 6.85 3.25 -9.85
CA ALA A 24 7.62 4.48 -10.05
C ALA A 24 6.78 5.56 -10.74
N THR A 25 5.76 5.17 -11.49
CA THR A 25 4.86 6.06 -12.23
C THR A 25 3.48 6.25 -11.59
N SER A 26 3.15 5.50 -10.52
CA SER A 26 1.84 5.58 -9.88
C SER A 26 1.82 6.67 -8.78
N PRO A 27 0.71 7.43 -8.66
CA PRO A 27 0.57 8.45 -7.62
C PRO A 27 0.82 7.90 -6.20
N SER A 28 1.34 8.76 -5.33
CA SER A 28 1.53 8.46 -3.91
C SER A 28 0.20 8.36 -3.17
N LEU A 29 0.20 7.77 -1.97
CA LEU A 29 -1.00 7.69 -1.12
C LEU A 29 -1.59 9.09 -0.84
N ASP A 30 -0.73 10.09 -0.61
CA ASP A 30 -1.13 11.47 -0.35
C ASP A 30 -1.84 12.08 -1.57
N GLU A 31 -1.26 11.91 -2.76
CA GLU A 31 -1.87 12.34 -4.03
C GLU A 31 -3.19 11.62 -4.29
N LEU A 32 -3.27 10.31 -4.03
CA LEU A 32 -4.51 9.54 -4.23
C LEU A 32 -5.63 9.98 -3.29
N SER A 33 -5.30 10.41 -2.07
CA SER A 33 -6.27 10.88 -1.08
C SER A 33 -6.86 12.26 -1.40
N THR A 34 -6.18 13.03 -2.26
CA THR A 34 -6.58 14.38 -2.66
C THR A 34 -7.27 14.42 -4.02
N LEU A 35 -7.35 13.28 -4.73
CA LEU A 35 -8.02 13.21 -6.02
C LEU A 35 -9.49 13.63 -5.92
N SER A 36 -9.90 14.45 -6.88
CA SER A 36 -11.32 14.72 -7.09
C SER A 36 -12.05 13.44 -7.55
N GLU A 37 -13.37 13.44 -7.42
CA GLU A 37 -14.18 12.30 -7.83
C GLU A 37 -13.99 11.91 -9.29
N ALA A 38 -13.95 12.89 -10.17
CA ALA A 38 -13.72 12.70 -11.60
C ALA A 38 -12.31 12.17 -11.93
N GLU A 39 -11.32 12.41 -11.08
CA GLU A 39 -9.96 11.86 -11.25
C GLU A 39 -9.88 10.44 -10.72
N ALA A 40 -10.48 10.18 -9.57
CA ALA A 40 -10.52 8.86 -8.98
C ALA A 40 -11.27 7.86 -9.88
N GLU A 41 -12.35 8.26 -10.56
CA GLU A 41 -13.06 7.46 -11.56
C GLU A 41 -12.22 7.13 -12.82
N LYS A 42 -11.23 7.98 -13.15
CA LYS A 42 -10.30 7.67 -14.25
C LYS A 42 -9.31 6.58 -13.84
N VAL A 43 -8.99 6.50 -12.55
CA VAL A 43 -8.03 5.55 -11.97
C VAL A 43 -8.72 4.24 -11.57
N ILE A 44 -9.94 4.30 -11.06
CA ILE A 44 -10.76 3.18 -10.62
C ILE A 44 -12.09 3.23 -11.39
N LYS A 45 -12.29 2.26 -12.28
CA LYS A 45 -13.36 2.27 -13.29
C LYS A 45 -14.74 1.90 -12.74
N HIS A 46 -14.78 1.15 -11.64
CA HIS A 46 -15.97 0.61 -11.03
C HIS A 46 -16.30 1.46 -9.80
N PRO A 47 -17.49 2.09 -9.75
CA PRO A 47 -17.89 2.93 -8.62
C PRO A 47 -17.84 2.20 -7.28
N GLU A 48 -18.19 0.91 -7.25
CA GLU A 48 -18.14 0.07 -6.04
C GLU A 48 -16.68 -0.11 -5.57
N ALA A 49 -15.75 -0.38 -6.50
CA ALA A 49 -14.33 -0.51 -6.17
C ALA A 49 -13.75 0.83 -5.67
N LEU A 50 -14.22 1.95 -6.25
CA LEU A 50 -13.84 3.30 -5.84
C LEU A 50 -14.37 3.62 -4.43
N GLU A 51 -15.60 3.22 -4.11
CA GLU A 51 -16.17 3.37 -2.77
C GLU A 51 -15.33 2.60 -1.73
N HIS A 52 -15.03 1.33 -2.01
CA HIS A 52 -14.16 0.51 -1.17
C HIS A 52 -12.77 1.12 -1.00
N PHE A 53 -12.19 1.67 -2.07
CA PHE A 53 -10.91 2.36 -2.03
C PHE A 53 -10.94 3.58 -1.11
N ARG A 54 -11.91 4.49 -1.30
CA ARG A 54 -12.08 5.70 -0.47
C ARG A 54 -12.33 5.35 0.99
N ARG A 55 -13.21 4.38 1.24
CA ARG A 55 -13.48 3.89 2.59
C ARG A 55 -12.20 3.40 3.26
N GLY A 56 -11.38 2.63 2.54
CA GLY A 56 -10.10 2.18 3.08
C GLY A 56 -9.13 3.33 3.36
N LEU A 57 -9.07 4.37 2.51
CA LEU A 57 -8.28 5.58 2.79
C LEU A 57 -8.73 6.28 4.08
N THR A 58 -10.03 6.51 4.24
CA THR A 58 -10.60 7.14 5.45
C THR A 58 -10.30 6.30 6.70
N LEU A 59 -10.52 4.99 6.64
CA LEU A 59 -10.22 4.08 7.75
C LEU A 59 -8.73 4.08 8.11
N TYR A 60 -7.85 4.15 7.12
CA TYR A 60 -6.41 4.22 7.34
C TYR A 60 -5.99 5.53 8.01
N GLN A 61 -6.56 6.67 7.57
CA GLN A 61 -6.36 7.98 8.21
C GLN A 61 -6.87 8.01 9.65
N ASP A 62 -7.96 7.29 9.95
CA ASP A 62 -8.50 7.10 11.29
C ASP A 62 -7.68 6.10 12.15
N GLY A 63 -6.59 5.55 11.62
CA GLY A 63 -5.74 4.55 12.28
C GLY A 63 -6.31 3.12 12.32
N LYS A 64 -7.47 2.90 11.70
CA LYS A 64 -8.17 1.61 11.61
C LYS A 64 -7.62 0.74 10.48
N THR A 65 -6.34 0.40 10.61
CA THR A 65 -5.56 -0.27 9.55
C THR A 65 -6.17 -1.61 9.11
N ASP A 66 -6.66 -2.44 10.03
CA ASP A 66 -7.27 -3.73 9.68
C ASP A 66 -8.58 -3.59 8.87
N GLU A 67 -9.39 -2.58 9.21
CA GLU A 67 -10.62 -2.29 8.48
C GLU A 67 -10.29 -1.70 7.10
N ALA A 68 -9.27 -0.85 7.01
CA ALA A 68 -8.77 -0.31 5.74
C ALA A 68 -8.32 -1.43 4.79
N MET A 69 -7.55 -2.39 5.31
CA MET A 69 -7.10 -3.56 4.57
C MET A 69 -8.25 -4.42 4.07
N THR A 70 -9.33 -4.52 4.86
CA THR A 70 -10.54 -5.24 4.45
C THR A 70 -11.22 -4.52 3.29
N ALA A 71 -11.45 -3.21 3.42
CA ALA A 71 -12.07 -2.40 2.38
C ALA A 71 -11.26 -2.42 1.08
N TRP A 72 -9.93 -2.28 1.13
CA TRP A 72 -9.10 -2.35 -0.08
C TRP A 72 -9.13 -3.74 -0.73
N ARG A 73 -9.21 -4.83 0.05
CA ARG A 73 -9.34 -6.19 -0.52
C ARG A 73 -10.68 -6.38 -1.23
N GLU A 74 -11.76 -5.78 -0.74
CA GLU A 74 -13.06 -5.75 -1.43
C GLU A 74 -12.95 -4.99 -2.76
N GLY A 75 -12.28 -3.84 -2.78
CA GLY A 75 -12.00 -3.09 -4.00
C GLY A 75 -11.17 -3.87 -5.03
N VAL A 76 -10.12 -4.57 -4.58
CA VAL A 76 -9.30 -5.46 -5.44
C VAL A 76 -10.09 -6.66 -5.94
N ALA A 77 -11.09 -7.15 -5.20
CA ALA A 77 -11.94 -8.25 -5.69
C ALA A 77 -12.80 -7.82 -6.89
N ILE A 78 -13.18 -6.54 -6.96
CA ILE A 78 -13.96 -5.96 -8.06
C ILE A 78 -13.04 -5.58 -9.23
N GLU A 79 -11.92 -4.91 -8.93
CA GLU A 79 -10.88 -4.59 -9.91
C GLU A 79 -9.55 -5.24 -9.55
N PRO A 80 -9.35 -6.53 -9.88
CA PRO A 80 -8.09 -7.18 -9.59
C PRO A 80 -6.92 -6.47 -10.28
N ASP A 81 -7.11 -6.01 -11.51
CA ASP A 81 -6.01 -5.42 -12.28
C ASP A 81 -5.69 -3.96 -11.85
N ASN A 82 -6.40 -3.42 -10.85
CA ASN A 82 -6.16 -2.08 -10.36
C ASN A 82 -5.01 -2.03 -9.34
N PHE A 83 -3.84 -1.64 -9.83
CA PHE A 83 -2.64 -1.52 -9.01
C PHE A 83 -2.71 -0.41 -7.96
N ASN A 84 -3.57 0.60 -8.11
CA ASN A 84 -3.67 1.71 -7.15
C ASN A 84 -4.29 1.27 -5.83
N ILE A 85 -5.31 0.40 -5.87
CA ILE A 85 -5.92 -0.20 -4.67
C ILE A 85 -4.96 -1.21 -4.06
N ARG A 86 -4.38 -2.07 -4.91
CA ARG A 86 -3.44 -3.13 -4.50
C ARG A 86 -2.19 -2.56 -3.83
N LYS A 87 -1.75 -1.37 -4.22
CA LYS A 87 -0.63 -0.64 -3.61
C LYS A 87 -0.86 -0.26 -2.16
N GLN A 88 -2.09 0.09 -1.78
CA GLN A 88 -2.38 0.46 -0.40
C GLN A 88 -2.21 -0.75 0.54
N ILE A 89 -2.65 -1.92 0.07
CA ILE A 89 -2.44 -3.20 0.75
C ILE A 89 -0.93 -3.47 0.90
N TRP A 90 -0.16 -3.31 -0.19
CA TRP A 90 1.27 -3.60 -0.15
C TRP A 90 2.05 -2.64 0.76
N ALA A 91 1.70 -1.34 0.76
CA ALA A 91 2.30 -0.34 1.64
C ALA A 91 2.09 -0.64 3.13
N VAL A 92 0.93 -1.16 3.49
CA VAL A 92 0.61 -1.57 4.87
C VAL A 92 1.24 -2.90 5.25
N GLU A 93 1.32 -3.87 4.33
CA GLU A 93 1.93 -5.18 4.60
C GLU A 93 3.46 -5.13 4.67
N HIS A 94 4.09 -4.15 4.02
CA HIS A 94 5.55 -4.03 3.93
C HIS A 94 6.03 -2.62 4.25
N PRO A 95 5.78 -2.10 5.46
CA PRO A 95 6.10 -0.71 5.80
C PRO A 95 7.59 -0.37 5.64
N ASP A 96 8.48 -1.37 5.75
CA ASP A 96 9.92 -1.29 5.52
C ASP A 96 10.31 -0.92 4.08
N LYS A 97 9.39 -1.02 3.11
CA LYS A 97 9.64 -0.65 1.70
C LYS A 97 9.15 0.75 1.33
N PHE A 98 8.40 1.42 2.21
CA PHE A 98 7.70 2.69 1.90
C PHE A 98 7.94 3.78 2.91
N TYR A 99 8.11 3.40 4.17
CA TYR A 99 8.23 4.31 5.29
C TYR A 99 9.65 4.34 5.87
N ASP A 100 10.60 3.68 5.19
CA ASP A 100 12.00 3.59 5.63
C ASP A 100 12.83 4.84 5.30
N ASP A 101 12.20 6.00 5.49
CA ASP A 101 12.88 7.28 5.74
C ASP A 101 12.89 7.60 7.25
N LYS A 102 12.82 6.57 8.09
CA LYS A 102 13.32 6.63 9.45
C LYS A 102 14.67 5.93 9.50
N VAL A 103 15.69 6.61 8.95
CA VAL A 103 17.05 6.47 9.49
C VAL A 103 16.92 6.59 11.00
N ASP A 104 17.18 5.50 11.71
CA ASP A 104 17.14 5.46 13.15
C ASP A 104 18.36 6.25 13.69
N TYR A 105 18.22 7.57 13.72
CA TYR A 105 19.24 8.50 14.22
C TYR A 105 19.57 8.24 15.71
N ALA A 106 18.72 7.52 16.45
CA ALA A 106 19.02 7.11 17.82
C ALA A 106 20.04 5.96 17.82
N TRP A 107 19.86 4.95 16.96
CA TRP A 107 20.82 3.86 16.79
C TRP A 107 22.17 4.35 16.26
N GLN A 108 22.18 5.28 15.31
CA GLN A 108 23.42 5.82 14.73
C GLN A 108 24.24 6.66 15.74
N ARG A 109 23.58 7.39 16.65
CA ARG A 109 24.28 8.14 17.73
C ARG A 109 24.91 7.20 18.76
N GLU A 110 24.24 6.12 19.12
CA GLU A 110 24.75 5.16 20.11
C GLU A 110 25.99 4.39 19.62
N GLN A 111 26.08 4.13 18.30
CA GLN A 111 27.27 3.52 17.70
C GLN A 111 28.46 4.50 17.59
N MET A 112 28.20 5.81 17.45
CA MET A 112 29.24 6.85 17.38
C MET A 112 29.84 7.19 18.76
N GLU A 113 29.09 6.98 19.86
CA GLU A 113 29.61 7.12 21.24
C GLU A 113 30.34 5.87 21.76
N LYS A 114 30.11 4.69 21.16
CA LYS A 114 30.74 3.42 21.54
C LYS A 114 32.05 3.12 20.78
N GLY A 115 32.50 4.04 19.93
CA GLY A 115 33.75 3.93 19.17
C GLY A 115 34.82 4.91 19.64
N GLN A 116 35.49 4.59 20.75
CA GLN A 116 36.82 5.12 21.09
C GLN A 116 37.75 3.97 21.46
#